data_AF-A0A3M3ZB66-F1
#
_entry.id   AF-A0A3M3ZB66-F1
#
_cell.length_a   1.000
_cell.length_b   1.000
_cell.length_c   1.000
_cell.angle_alpha   90.00
_cell.angle_beta   90.00
_cell.angle_gamma   90.00
#
_symmetry.space_group_name_H-M   'P 1'
#
loop_
_entity.id
_entity.type
_entity.pdbx_description
1 polymer ?
#
loop_
_entity_poly.entity_id
_entity_poly.type
_entity_poly.pdbx_seq_one_letter_code
_entity_poly.pdbx_strand_id
1 'polypeptide(L)'
;MAHRASQGTLAHPPALVKETDMRLDHLHLQNFRCYEDAHFDFQPGFNLVVGVNGSGKTSLLLGVAIFLICQIGGQSVCSSPGKEE
;
A
#
# COMPACT_ATOMS: atom_id res chain seq x y z
N MET A 1 -9.34 -52.38 10.24
CA MET A 1 -8.49 -51.64 9.28
C MET A 1 -9.21 -50.33 8.97
N ALA A 2 -8.93 -49.31 9.78
CA ALA A 2 -9.56 -47.99 9.69
C ALA A 2 -8.81 -47.08 8.71
N HIS A 3 -9.50 -46.01 8.30
CA HIS A 3 -9.04 -44.82 7.56
C HIS A 3 -9.51 -44.70 6.11
N ARG A 4 -10.77 -44.23 5.96
CA ARG A 4 -11.19 -43.42 4.82
C ARG A 4 -11.12 -41.95 5.27
N ALA A 5 -10.05 -41.26 4.90
CA ALA A 5 -9.89 -39.84 5.18
C ALA A 5 -10.93 -39.02 4.41
N SER A 6 -11.81 -38.36 5.16
CA SER A 6 -12.65 -37.26 4.69
C SER A 6 -11.76 -36.05 4.39
N GLN A 7 -11.49 -35.76 3.11
CA GLN A 7 -10.95 -34.47 2.73
C GLN A 7 -12.09 -33.46 2.70
N GLY A 8 -12.16 -32.64 3.74
CA GLY A 8 -13.06 -31.50 3.81
C GLY A 8 -12.60 -30.42 2.84
N THR A 9 -13.43 -30.10 1.85
CA THR A 9 -13.36 -28.84 1.12
C THR A 9 -13.61 -27.72 2.12
N LEU A 10 -12.56 -26.97 2.48
CA LEU A 10 -12.71 -25.73 3.23
C LEU A 10 -13.27 -24.67 2.30
N ALA A 11 -14.58 -24.74 2.04
CA ALA A 11 -15.34 -23.59 1.58
C ALA A 11 -15.33 -22.57 2.72
N HIS A 12 -14.56 -21.50 2.56
CA HIS A 12 -14.61 -20.34 3.45
C HIS A 12 -16.02 -19.72 3.30
N PRO A 13 -16.79 -19.53 4.39
CA PRO A 13 -18.06 -18.83 4.31
C PRO A 13 -17.84 -17.35 3.96
N PRO A 14 -18.74 -16.69 3.20
CA PRO A 14 -18.71 -15.26 2.97
C PRO A 14 -19.27 -14.56 4.22
N ALA A 15 -18.55 -14.68 5.33
CA ALA A 15 -18.74 -13.78 6.46
C ALA A 15 -17.96 -12.50 6.15
N LEU A 16 -18.62 -11.35 6.33
CA LEU A 16 -18.01 -10.02 6.34
C LEU A 16 -16.82 -9.98 7.32
N VAL A 17 -15.64 -10.43 6.88
CA VAL A 17 -14.39 -10.08 7.52
C VAL A 17 -14.17 -8.63 7.15
N LYS A 18 -14.45 -7.72 8.07
CA LYS A 18 -13.96 -6.36 7.95
C LYS A 18 -12.46 -6.45 8.20
N GLU A 19 -11.69 -6.80 7.16
CA GLU A 19 -10.22 -6.80 7.21
C GLU A 19 -9.77 -5.38 7.52
N THR A 20 -9.42 -5.11 8.78
CA THR A 20 -8.75 -3.88 9.20
C THR A 20 -7.26 -4.03 8.92
N ASP A 21 -6.92 -4.35 7.68
CA ASP A 21 -5.52 -4.45 7.28
C ASP A 21 -4.97 -3.07 6.94
N MET A 22 -3.68 -2.87 7.17
CA MET A 22 -3.01 -1.63 6.80
C MET A 22 -2.95 -1.54 5.28
N ARG A 23 -3.64 -0.54 4.71
CA ARG A 23 -3.70 -0.33 3.27
C ARG A 23 -3.14 1.03 2.88
N LEU A 24 -2.28 1.03 1.87
CA LEU A 24 -1.82 2.24 1.20
C LEU A 24 -2.66 2.42 -0.07
N ASP A 25 -3.52 3.44 -0.09
CA ASP A 25 -4.36 3.77 -1.26
C ASP A 25 -3.73 4.85 -2.14
N HIS A 26 -3.17 5.87 -1.50
CA HIS A 26 -2.62 7.03 -2.18
C HIS A 26 -1.27 7.40 -1.57
N LEU A 27 -0.32 7.75 -2.43
CA LEU A 27 0.95 8.34 -2.03
C LEU A 27 1.20 9.60 -2.84
N HIS A 28 1.46 10.69 -2.14
CA HIS A 28 1.85 11.96 -2.73
C HIS A 28 3.29 12.28 -2.33
N LEU A 29 4.15 12.47 -3.32
CA LEU A 29 5.55 12.81 -3.14
C LEU A 29 5.80 14.20 -3.72
N GLN A 30 6.10 15.16 -2.85
CA GLN A 30 6.49 16.52 -3.23
C GLN A 30 7.93 16.82 -2.86
N ASN A 31 8.69 17.41 -3.79
CA ASN A 31 10.10 17.75 -3.63
C ASN A 31 10.93 16.61 -3.03
N PHE A 32 10.61 15.37 -3.44
CA PHE A 32 11.19 14.16 -2.89
C PHE A 32 12.07 13.48 -3.94
N ARG A 33 13.39 13.61 -3.78
CA ARG A 33 14.40 13.00 -4.65
C ARG A 33 14.23 13.47 -6.10
N CYS A 34 13.73 12.59 -6.96
CA CYS A 34 13.50 12.83 -8.39
C CYS A 34 12.05 13.20 -8.71
N TYR A 35 11.18 13.32 -7.70
CA TYR A 35 9.79 13.74 -7.83
C TYR A 35 9.64 15.18 -7.35
N GLU A 36 9.33 16.09 -8.26
CA GLU A 36 8.94 17.47 -7.93
C GLU A 36 7.52 17.48 -7.36
N ASP A 37 6.58 16.84 -8.07
CA ASP A 37 5.21 16.59 -7.63
C ASP A 37 4.70 15.30 -8.30
N ALA A 38 4.42 14.25 -7.52
CA ALA A 38 4.01 12.95 -8.04
C ALA A 38 2.92 12.28 -7.19
N HIS A 39 1.88 11.79 -7.86
CA HIS A 39 0.74 11.09 -7.28
C HIS A 39 0.71 9.64 -7.72
N PHE A 40 0.52 8.73 -6.76
CA PHE A 40 0.41 7.29 -7.00
C PHE A 40 -0.85 6.75 -6.35
N ASP A 41 -1.72 6.16 -7.18
CA ASP A 41 -2.92 5.46 -6.74
C ASP A 41 -2.68 3.94 -6.79
N PHE A 42 -2.78 3.29 -5.64
CA PHE A 42 -2.54 1.86 -5.50
C PHE A 42 -3.84 1.07 -5.60
N GLN A 43 -3.78 -0.04 -6.32
CA GLN A 43 -4.88 -0.99 -6.39
C GLN A 43 -4.83 -1.98 -5.20
N PRO A 44 -5.98 -2.52 -4.77
CA PRO A 44 -5.99 -3.63 -3.83
C PRO A 44 -5.15 -4.82 -4.32
N GLY A 45 -4.42 -5.47 -3.41
CA GLY A 45 -3.60 -6.63 -3.74
C GLY A 45 -2.23 -6.24 -4.28
N PHE A 46 -1.93 -6.60 -5.53
CA PHE A 46 -0.59 -6.50 -6.10
C PHE A 46 -0.43 -5.34 -7.07
N ASN A 47 0.57 -4.48 -6.82
CA ASN A 47 0.93 -3.36 -7.68
C ASN A 47 2.31 -3.59 -8.31
N LEU A 48 2.41 -3.53 -9.63
CA LEU A 48 3.66 -3.68 -10.36
C LEU A 48 4.23 -2.30 -10.76
N VAL A 49 5.42 -1.98 -10.26
CA VAL A 49 6.13 -0.73 -10.61
C VAL A 49 7.21 -1.02 -11.66
N VAL A 50 7.04 -0.47 -12.86
CA VAL A 50 7.99 -0.62 -13.98
C VAL A 50 8.50 0.73 -14.46
N GLY A 51 9.69 0.72 -15.06
CA GLY A 51 10.33 1.91 -15.61
C GLY A 51 11.81 1.71 -15.86
N VAL A 52 12.43 2.59 -16.63
CA VAL A 52 13.86 2.56 -16.93
C VAL A 52 14.73 2.82 -15.70
N ASN A 53 16.02 2.49 -15.75
CA ASN A 53 16.95 2.84 -14.67
C ASN A 53 16.97 4.36 -14.47
N GLY A 54 16.98 4.80 -13.20
CA GLY A 54 16.89 6.22 -12.85
C GLY A 54 15.47 6.80 -12.84
N SER A 55 14.43 6.06 -13.25
CA SER A 55 13.03 6.55 -13.29
C SER A 55 12.36 6.76 -11.93
N GLY A 56 13.10 6.64 -10.82
CA GLY A 56 12.55 6.88 -9.47
C GLY A 56 11.90 5.70 -8.75
N LYS A 57 11.94 4.47 -9.29
CA LYS A 57 11.34 3.28 -8.64
C LYS A 57 11.81 3.06 -7.19
N THR A 58 13.12 3.13 -6.96
CA THR A 58 13.68 3.04 -5.61
C THR A 58 13.28 4.22 -4.74
N SER A 59 13.16 5.43 -5.31
CA SER A 59 12.67 6.60 -4.58
C SER A 59 11.20 6.40 -4.16
N LEU A 60 10.35 5.86 -5.03
CA LEU A 60 8.95 5.57 -4.70
C LEU A 60 8.85 4.61 -3.51
N LEU A 61 9.55 3.48 -3.57
CA LEU A 61 9.56 2.50 -2.47
C LEU A 61 10.16 3.06 -1.18
N LEU A 62 11.14 3.97 -1.28
CA LEU A 62 11.69 4.67 -0.12
C LEU A 62 10.67 5.63 0.51
N GLY A 63 9.89 6.35 -0.29
CA GLY A 63 8.80 7.21 0.19
C GLY A 63 7.76 6.39 0.97
N VAL A 64 7.37 5.23 0.45
CA VAL A 64 6.51 4.28 1.16
C VAL A 64 7.16 3.83 2.48
N ALA A 65 8.41 3.39 2.46
CA ALA A 65 9.10 2.92 3.66
C ALA A 65 9.19 4.00 4.74
N ILE A 66 9.53 5.24 4.39
CA ILE A 66 9.59 6.37 5.32
C ILE A 66 8.21 6.63 5.92
N PHE A 67 7.16 6.64 5.11
CA PHE A 67 5.79 6.80 5.60
C PHE A 67 5.43 5.71 6.61
N LEU A 68 5.68 4.43 6.27
CA LEU A 68 5.39 3.30 7.16
C LEU A 68 6.16 3.39 8.48
N ILE A 69 7.46 3.73 8.42
CA ILE A 69 8.31 3.87 9.62
C ILE A 69 7.83 5.05 10.48
N CYS A 70 7.44 6.16 9.87
CA CYS A 70 6.96 7.35 10.58
C CYS A 70 5.61 7.12 11.29
N GLN A 71 4.71 6.32 10.70
CA GLN A 71 3.41 6.01 11.28
C GLN A 71 3.49 5.23 12.61
N ILE A 72 4.57 4.47 12.85
CA ILE A 72 4.81 3.78 14.13
C ILE A 72 5.08 4.80 15.27
N GLY A 73 5.31 6.08 14.94
CA GLY A 73 5.49 7.19 15.87
C GLY A 73 4.26 8.07 16.15
N GLY A 74 3.09 7.78 15.57
CA GLY A 74 1.82 8.45 15.93
C GLY A 74 1.58 9.84 15.33
N GLN A 75 1.96 10.10 14.07
CA GLN A 75 1.59 11.34 13.37
C GLN A 75 0.87 11.03 12.05
N SER A 76 -0.44 11.26 12.03
CA SER A 76 -1.23 11.33 10.80
C SER A 76 -0.85 12.61 10.06
N VAL A 77 0.08 12.52 9.11
CA VAL A 77 0.36 13.62 8.16
C VAL A 77 -0.78 13.67 7.14
N CYS A 78 -1.87 14.34 7.52
CA CYS A 78 -2.95 14.73 6.62
C CYS A 78 -2.69 16.17 6.17
N SER A 79 -1.85 16.37 5.16
CA SER A 79 -1.75 17.65 4.46
C SER A 79 -2.96 17.79 3.53
N SER A 80 -3.93 18.60 3.96
CA SER A 80 -5.05 19.03 3.10
C SER A 80 -4.51 19.93 1.98
N PRO A 81 -5.02 19.84 0.74
CA PRO A 81 -4.64 20.78 -0.31
C PRO A 81 -5.19 22.16 0.04
N GLY A 82 -4.28 23.11 0.26
CA GLY A 82 -4.60 24.52 0.33
C GLY A 82 -5.16 24.97 -1.02
N LYS A 83 -6.31 25.63 -1.01
CA LYS A 83 -6.83 26.33 -2.18
C LYS A 83 -5.87 27.48 -2.47
N GLU A 84 -5.23 27.45 -3.64
CA GLU A 84 -4.60 28.64 -4.22
C GLU A 84 -5.73 29.60 -4.63
N GLU A 85 -5.63 30.85 -4.15
CA GLU A 85 -6.39 32.02 -4.58
C GLU A 85 -5.59 32.76 -5.66
#